data_AF-A0A353DVY8-F1
#
_entry.id   AF-A0A353DVY8-F1
#
_cell.length_a   1.000
_cell.length_b   1.000
_cell.length_c   1.000
_cell.angle_alpha   90.00
_cell.angle_beta   90.00
_cell.angle_gamma   90.00
#
_symmetry.space_group_name_H-M   'P 1'
#
loop_
_entity.id
_entity.type
_entity.pdbx_description
1 polymer ?
#
loop_
_entity_poly.entity_id
_entity_poly.type
_entity_poly.pdbx_seq_one_letter_code
_entity_poly.pdbx_strand_id
1 'polypeptide(L)' 'KLVLLPTLGGQTALNVAMDMHRSGQLVELGIELIGAQPDAIEKGEDRLAFKEAMKKIGLDVPVSGVAHD' A
#
# COMPACT_ATOMS: atom_id res chain seq x y z
N LYS A 1 11.05 7.14 20.08
CA LYS A 1 10.74 6.25 18.94
C LYS A 1 10.35 7.16 17.77
N LEU A 2 11.05 7.09 16.65
CA LEU A 2 10.73 7.92 15.47
C LEU A 2 9.61 7.25 14.66
N VAL A 3 8.71 8.05 14.10
CA VAL A 3 7.55 7.56 13.34
C VAL A 3 7.41 8.31 12.01
N LEU A 4 6.86 7.64 11.00
CA LEU A 4 6.60 8.16 9.65
C LEU A 4 5.11 7.98 9.30
N LEU A 5 4.43 9.08 8.95
CA LEU A 5 3.02 9.09 8.54
C LEU A 5 2.91 9.45 7.04
N PRO A 6 2.75 8.48 6.13
CA PRO A 6 2.82 8.71 4.68
C PRO A 6 1.49 9.16 4.06
N THR A 7 0.39 9.15 4.82
CA THR A 7 -0.97 9.33 4.30
C THR A 7 -1.37 10.80 4.05
N LEU A 8 -0.49 11.77 4.36
CA LEU A 8 -0.80 13.21 4.26
C LEU A 8 -0.18 13.90 3.03
N GLY A 9 0.69 13.23 2.28
CA GLY A 9 1.41 13.82 1.14
C GLY A 9 1.01 13.27 -0.23
N GLY A 10 -0.19 12.69 -0.33
CA GLY A 10 -0.70 12.07 -1.56
C GLY A 10 0.16 10.89 -2.03
N GLN A 11 0.09 10.58 -3.32
CA GLN A 11 0.80 9.43 -3.91
C GLN A 11 2.32 9.56 -3.83
N THR A 12 2.86 10.79 -3.92
CA THR A 12 4.31 11.02 -3.84
C THR A 12 4.87 10.59 -2.49
N ALA A 13 4.24 11.02 -1.38
CA ALA A 13 4.69 10.62 -0.05
C ALA A 13 4.49 9.11 0.19
N LEU A 14 3.40 8.55 -0.36
CA LEU A 14 3.11 7.12 -0.25
C LEU A 14 4.19 6.28 -0.93
N ASN A 15 4.50 6.57 -2.20
CA ASN A 15 5.50 5.85 -2.98
C ASN A 15 6.88 5.91 -2.32
N VAL A 16 7.32 7.11 -1.90
CA VAL A 16 8.63 7.28 -1.24
C VAL A 16 8.71 6.49 0.07
N ALA A 17 7.66 6.55 0.90
CA ALA A 17 7.63 5.81 2.16
C ALA A 17 7.65 4.28 1.93
N MET A 18 6.94 3.80 0.91
CA MET A 18 6.93 2.38 0.54
C MET A 18 8.27 1.92 -0.01
N ASP A 19 8.96 2.73 -0.81
CA ASP A 19 10.31 2.41 -1.31
C ASP A 19 11.33 2.36 -0.16
N MET A 20 11.26 3.30 0.79
CA MET A 20 12.08 3.26 2.01
C MET A 20 11.75 2.05 2.90
N HIS A 21 10.49 1.62 2.95
CA HIS A 21 10.09 0.41 3.67
C HIS A 21 10.65 -0.85 3.00
N ARG A 22 10.45 -0.99 1.68
CA ARG A 22 10.90 -2.15 0.88
C ARG A 22 12.43 -2.31 0.87
N SER A 23 13.16 -1.19 0.87
CA SER A 23 14.61 -1.19 0.95
C SER A 23 15.15 -1.51 2.35
N GLY A 24 14.29 -1.60 3.38
CA GLY A 24 14.69 -1.90 4.75
C GLY A 24 15.26 -0.70 5.52
N GLN A 25 15.41 0.46 4.89
CA GLN A 25 15.99 1.66 5.51
C GLN A 25 15.23 2.12 6.75
N LEU A 26 13.89 2.01 6.74
CA LEU A 26 13.08 2.37 7.91
C LEU A 26 13.36 1.46 9.11
N VAL A 27 13.64 0.18 8.86
CA VAL A 27 14.01 -0.79 9.91
C VAL A 27 15.40 -0.48 10.46
N GLU A 28 16.38 -0.22 9.58
CA GLU A 28 17.75 0.15 9.96
C GLU A 28 17.79 1.43 10.80
N LEU A 29 16.97 2.42 10.45
CA LEU A 29 16.86 3.70 11.16
C LEU A 29 15.95 3.63 12.40
N GLY A 30 15.28 2.50 12.66
CA GLY A 30 14.34 2.33 13.77
C GLY A 30 13.11 3.24 13.68
N ILE A 31 12.67 3.54 12.46
CA ILE A 31 11.50 4.37 12.15
C ILE A 31 10.28 3.49 11.91
N GLU A 32 9.21 3.73 12.65
CA GLU A 32 7.95 3.00 12.50
C GLU A 32 7.00 3.71 11.53
N LEU A 33 6.45 2.96 10.57
CA LEU A 33 5.41 3.44 9.67
C LEU A 33 4.05 3.37 10.37
N ILE A 34 3.33 4.49 10.40
CA ILE A 34 2.01 4.61 11.04
C ILE A 34 0.95 5.13 10.06
N GLY A 35 -0.33 4.94 10.41
CA GLY A 35 -1.47 5.44 9.62
C GLY A 35 -1.91 4.51 8.48
N ALA A 36 -0.97 3.92 7.75
CA ALA A 36 -1.27 2.89 6.75
C ALA A 36 -0.24 1.76 6.83
N GLN A 37 -0.73 0.52 6.95
CA GLN A 37 0.12 -0.66 6.94
C GLN A 37 0.65 -0.88 5.52
N PRO A 38 1.95 -1.20 5.34
CA PRO A 38 2.55 -1.46 4.02
C PRO A 38 1.72 -2.45 3.19
N ASP A 39 1.33 -3.58 3.79
CA ASP A 39 0.48 -4.59 3.14
C ASP A 39 -0.88 -4.04 2.68
N ALA A 40 -1.46 -3.11 3.44
CA ALA A 40 -2.74 -2.49 3.09
C ALA A 40 -2.59 -1.51 1.92
N ILE A 41 -1.44 -0.82 1.83
CA ILE A 41 -1.11 0.07 0.71
C ILE A 41 -0.93 -0.75 -0.56
N GLU A 42 -0.10 -1.80 -0.52
CA GLU A 42 0.15 -2.66 -1.69
C GLU A 42 -1.13 -3.31 -2.21
N LYS A 43 -1.99 -3.76 -1.31
CA LYS A 43 -3.29 -4.33 -1.67
C LYS A 43 -4.26 -3.31 -2.28
N GLY A 44 -4.12 -2.04 -1.94
CA GLY A 44 -4.89 -0.95 -2.52
C GLY A 44 -4.40 -0.52 -3.90
N GLU A 45 -3.09 -0.61 -4.15
CA GLU A 45 -2.47 -0.22 -5.42
C GLU A 45 -2.58 -1.32 -6.50
N ASP A 46 -2.56 -2.58 -6.10
CA ASP A 46 -2.83 -3.70 -7.01
C ASP A 46 -4.34 -3.84 -7.25
N ARG A 47 -4.77 -3.50 -8.47
CA ARG A 47 -6.17 -3.58 -8.91
C ARG A 47 -6.73 -5.00 -8.85
N LEU A 48 -5.91 -6.04 -9.08
CA LEU A 48 -6.32 -7.43 -8.95
C LEU A 48 -6.51 -7.79 -7.48
N ALA A 49 -5.53 -7.46 -6.63
CA ALA A 49 -5.60 -7.72 -5.20
C ALA A 49 -6.79 -6.99 -4.55
N PHE A 50 -7.07 -5.76 -4.98
CA PHE A 50 -8.25 -5.00 -4.57
C PHE A 50 -9.55 -5.69 -4.97
N LYS A 51 -9.66 -6.12 -6.24
CA LYS A 51 -10.84 -6.82 -6.75
C LYS A 51 -11.11 -8.11 -5.98
N GLU A 52 -10.08 -8.90 -5.73
CA GLU A 52 -10.19 -10.14 -4.95
C GLU A 52 -10.53 -9.85 -3.48
N ALA A 53 -10.03 -8.75 -2.91
CA ALA A 53 -10.42 -8.30 -1.57
C ALA A 53 -11.92 -7.98 -1.49
N MET A 54 -12.46 -7.23 -2.46
CA MET A 54 -13.87 -6.86 -2.52
C MET A 54 -14.76 -8.09 -2.69
N LYS A 55 -14.39 -9.02 -3.59
CA LYS A 55 -15.11 -10.30 -3.73
C LYS A 55 -15.09 -11.13 -2.47
N LYS A 56 -13.95 -11.19 -1.76
CA LYS A 56 -13.81 -11.95 -0.51
C LYS A 56 -14.77 -11.47 0.57
N ILE A 57 -15.09 -10.18 0.61
CA ILE A 57 -16.07 -9.60 1.55
C ILE A 57 -17.49 -9.56 1.00
N GLY A 58 -17.74 -10.13 -0.18
CA GLY A 58 -19.06 -10.22 -0.79
C GLY A 58 -19.56 -8.94 -1.46
N LEU A 59 -18.66 -7.98 -1.73
CA LEU A 59 -19.01 -6.78 -2.49
C LEU A 59 -19.00 -7.07 -3.99
N ASP A 60 -19.98 -6.51 -4.69
CA ASP A 60 -20.05 -6.58 -6.14
C ASP A 60 -18.98 -5.71 -6.79
N VAL A 61 -18.42 -6.19 -7.89
CA VAL A 61 -17.35 -5.51 -8.65
C VAL A 61 -17.64 -5.60 -10.15
N PRO A 62 -17.46 -4.51 -10.92
CA PRO A 62 -17.68 -4.53 -12.36
C PRO A 62 -16.87 -5.61 -13.09
N VAL A 63 -17.45 -6.17 -14.15
CA VAL A 63 -16.74 -7.09 -15.05
C VAL A 63 -15.51 -6.38 -15.61
N SER A 64 -14.34 -6.96 -15.38
CA SER A 64 -13.04 -6.33 -15.61
C SER A 64 -11.94 -7.40 -15.67
N GLY A 65 -10.86 -7.12 -16.40
CA GLY A 65 -9.64 -7.93 -16.45
C GLY A 65 -8.40 -7.05 -16.30
N VAL A 66 -7.27 -7.66 -15.95
CA VAL A 66 -5.96 -6.98 -15.96
C VAL A 66 -5.30 -7.27 -17.30
N ALA A 67 -4.73 -6.24 -17.92
CA ALA A 67 -3.89 -6.36 -19.10
C ALA A 67 -2.45 -6.05 -18.70
N HIS A 68 -1.52 -6.87 -19.18
CA HIS A 68 -0.08 -6.68 -19.05
C HIS A 68 0.54 -6.73 -20.45
N ASP A 69 1.57 -5.92 -20.69
CA ASP A 69 2.35 -5.96 -21.94
C ASP A 69 3.28 -7.18 -22.00
#